data_AF-A0A2S8RTU2-F1
#
_entry.id   AF-A0A2S8RTU2-F1
#
_cell.length_a   1.000
_cell.length_b   1.000
_cell.length_c   1.000
_cell.angle_alpha   90.00
_cell.angle_beta   90.00
_cell.angle_gamma   90.00
#
_symmetry.space_group_name_H-M   'P 1'
#
loop_
_entity.id
_entity.type
_entity.pdbx_description
1 polymer ?
#
loop_
_entity_poly.entity_id
_entity_poly.type
_entity_poly.pdbx_seq_one_letter_code
_entity_poly.pdbx_strand_id
1 'polypeptide(L)'
;MLVRWLLAALHLLAYGFALASILRRTWALRRASVPAALRSVFRADTRWGLSALVLIVTGLMRAFGGYEKGADYYLHEPLFHVKMTLLVVILILEVPSMLALLRWRAAVRNGVPPDLSKARSYARYSVIQTVLLVLMVFAATGMARGVGLPAGVV
;
A
#
# COMPACT_ATOMS: atom_id res chain seq x y z
N MET A 1 -18.94 11.16 16.24
CA MET A 1 -17.70 11.96 16.11
C MET A 1 -16.43 11.15 16.42
N LEU A 2 -16.36 10.47 17.58
CA LEU A 2 -15.19 9.66 17.97
C LEU A 2 -14.77 8.59 16.93
N VAL A 3 -15.72 7.78 16.45
CA VAL A 3 -15.44 6.69 15.48
C VAL A 3 -14.87 7.23 14.17
N ARG A 4 -15.42 8.34 13.66
CA ARG A 4 -14.97 8.99 12.42
C ARG A 4 -13.51 9.47 12.55
N TRP A 5 -13.20 10.09 13.69
CA TRP A 5 -11.84 10.55 14.00
C TRP A 5 -10.85 9.39 14.15
N LEU A 6 -11.20 8.35 14.91
CA LEU A 6 -10.36 7.16 15.08
C LEU A 6 -10.07 6.46 13.74
N LEU A 7 -11.10 6.30 12.90
CA LEU A 7 -10.97 5.67 11.60
C LEU A 7 -10.03 6.48 10.68
N ALA A 8 -10.15 7.80 10.69
CA ALA A 8 -9.24 8.68 9.96
C ALA A 8 -7.79 8.59 10.48
N ALA A 9 -7.60 8.63 11.80
CA ALA A 9 -6.28 8.52 12.43
C ALA A 9 -5.61 7.18 12.10
N LEU A 10 -6.34 6.06 12.21
CA LEU A 10 -5.86 4.73 11.86
C LEU A 10 -5.46 4.65 10.38
N HIS A 11 -6.30 5.20 9.49
CA HIS A 11 -6.01 5.23 8.05
C HIS A 11 -4.74 6.03 7.72
N LEU A 12 -4.55 7.20 8.37
CA LEU A 12 -3.36 8.03 8.17
C LEU A 12 -2.09 7.36 8.73
N LEU A 13 -2.17 6.76 9.91
CA LEU A 13 -1.06 5.96 10.47
C LEU A 13 -0.70 4.80 9.54
N ALA A 14 -1.70 4.14 8.95
CA ALA A 14 -1.47 3.04 8.02
C ALA A 14 -0.69 3.48 6.77
N TYR A 15 -0.86 4.71 6.26
CA TYR A 15 0.01 5.25 5.20
C TYR A 15 1.47 5.37 5.65
N GLY A 16 1.71 5.86 6.87
CA GLY A 16 3.06 5.97 7.43
C GLY A 16 3.73 4.60 7.59
N PHE A 17 3.00 3.62 8.14
CA PHE A 17 3.48 2.25 8.26
C PHE A 17 3.70 1.57 6.91
N ALA A 18 2.80 1.80 5.94
CA ALA A 18 2.93 1.30 4.58
C ALA A 18 4.22 1.82 3.93
N LEU A 19 4.45 3.13 3.97
CA LEU A 19 5.65 3.77 3.42
C LEU A 19 6.93 3.25 4.07
N ALA A 20 6.99 3.21 5.40
CA ALA A 20 8.14 2.67 6.12
C ALA A 20 8.41 1.19 5.78
N SER A 21 7.35 0.39 5.64
CA SER A 21 7.45 -1.04 5.35
C SER A 21 7.93 -1.31 3.93
N ILE A 22 7.41 -0.60 2.92
CA ILE A 22 7.81 -0.82 1.53
C ILE A 22 9.23 -0.32 1.23
N LEU A 23 9.65 0.78 1.87
CA LEU A 23 11.03 1.23 1.80
C LEU A 23 11.95 0.17 2.40
N ARG A 24 11.65 -0.33 3.60
CA ARG A 24 12.42 -1.41 4.23
C ARG A 24 12.46 -2.68 3.38
N ARG A 25 11.34 -3.06 2.75
CA ARG A 25 11.27 -4.21 1.84
C ARG A 25 12.18 -4.00 0.64
N THR A 26 12.15 -2.82 0.04
CA THR A 26 13.03 -2.44 -1.09
C THR A 26 14.50 -2.57 -0.71
N TRP A 27 14.89 -1.99 0.44
CA TRP A 27 16.26 -2.06 0.94
C TRP A 27 16.69 -3.49 1.25
N ALA A 28 15.82 -4.29 1.87
CA ALA A 28 16.10 -5.68 2.19
C ALA A 28 16.25 -6.54 0.93
N LEU A 29 15.37 -6.37 -0.05
CA LEU A 29 15.43 -7.09 -1.34
C LEU A 29 16.71 -6.75 -2.13
N ARG A 30 17.16 -5.49 -2.11
CA ARG A 30 18.41 -5.08 -2.76
C ARG A 30 19.65 -5.74 -2.14
N ARG A 31 19.59 -6.11 -0.85
CA ARG A 31 20.68 -6.73 -0.09
C ARG A 31 20.48 -8.24 0.11
N ALA A 32 19.45 -8.83 -0.50
CA ALA A 32 19.18 -10.25 -0.39
C ALA A 32 20.18 -11.03 -1.25
N SER A 33 21.35 -11.31 -0.69
CA SER A 33 22.41 -12.14 -1.29
C SER A 33 22.54 -13.50 -0.60
N VAL A 34 22.11 -13.61 0.66
CA VAL A 34 22.18 -14.84 1.46
C VAL A 34 20.84 -15.12 2.15
N PRO A 35 20.50 -16.40 2.44
CA PRO A 35 19.23 -16.77 3.07
C PRO A 35 18.97 -16.07 4.42
N ALA A 36 20.02 -15.78 5.19
CA ALA A 36 19.90 -15.04 6.46
C ALA A 36 19.29 -13.64 6.29
N ALA A 37 19.51 -12.98 5.15
CA ALA A 37 18.96 -11.66 4.85
C ALA A 37 17.43 -11.69 4.62
N LEU A 38 16.86 -12.85 4.26
CA LEU A 38 15.44 -12.99 3.92
C LEU A 38 14.50 -12.78 5.10
N ARG A 39 14.96 -13.00 6.34
CA ARG A 39 14.15 -12.70 7.54
C ARG A 39 13.72 -11.23 7.56
N SER A 40 14.61 -10.32 7.15
CA SER A 40 14.30 -8.89 7.09
C SER A 40 13.29 -8.56 5.98
N VAL A 41 13.41 -9.22 4.83
CA VAL A 41 12.48 -9.12 3.70
C VAL A 41 11.08 -9.56 4.14
N PHE A 42 10.97 -10.74 4.75
CA PHE A 42 9.68 -11.30 5.17
C PHE A 42 8.98 -10.45 6.23
N ARG A 43 9.73 -9.90 7.20
CA ARG A 43 9.16 -8.98 8.20
C ARG A 43 8.67 -7.68 7.57
N ALA A 44 9.42 -7.11 6.63
CA ALA A 44 9.00 -5.90 5.94
C ALA A 44 7.77 -6.15 5.06
N ASP A 45 7.75 -7.29 4.36
CA ASP A 45 6.65 -7.73 3.52
C ASP A 45 5.35 -7.96 4.32
N THR A 46 5.43 -8.63 5.48
CA THR A 46 4.25 -8.82 6.34
C THR A 46 3.68 -7.48 6.83
N ARG A 47 4.54 -6.53 7.22
CA ARG A 47 4.07 -5.20 7.65
C ARG A 47 3.49 -4.39 6.48
N TRP A 48 4.05 -4.52 5.29
CA TRP A 48 3.49 -3.93 4.08
C TRP A 48 2.09 -4.47 3.80
N GLY A 49 1.92 -5.80 3.77
CA GLY A 49 0.62 -6.44 3.55
C GLY A 49 -0.41 -6.08 4.63
N LEU A 50 -0.02 -6.04 5.91
CA LEU A 50 -0.92 -5.62 6.99
C LEU A 50 -1.32 -4.14 6.85
N SER A 51 -0.37 -3.27 6.49
CA SER A 51 -0.68 -1.85 6.27
C SER A 51 -1.62 -1.66 5.09
N ALA A 52 -1.41 -2.40 3.99
CA ALA A 52 -2.30 -2.40 2.83
C ALA A 52 -3.72 -2.88 3.20
N LEU A 53 -3.83 -3.95 3.99
CA LEU A 53 -5.12 -4.42 4.49
C LEU A 53 -5.84 -3.34 5.31
N VAL A 54 -5.14 -2.71 6.26
CA VAL A 54 -5.72 -1.62 7.07
C VAL A 54 -6.14 -0.46 6.18
N LEU A 55 -5.31 -0.03 5.21
CA LEU A 55 -5.64 1.04 4.28
C LEU A 55 -6.90 0.74 3.45
N ILE A 56 -7.02 -0.48 2.93
CA ILE A 56 -8.17 -0.92 2.14
C ILE A 56 -9.43 -0.91 3.01
N VAL A 57 -9.42 -1.64 4.14
CA VAL A 57 -10.59 -1.77 5.01
C VAL A 57 -11.05 -0.41 5.52
N THR A 58 -10.14 0.39 6.08
CA THR A 58 -10.51 1.72 6.60
C THR A 58 -10.89 2.68 5.48
N GLY A 59 -10.32 2.56 4.28
CA GLY A 59 -10.71 3.35 3.11
C GLY A 59 -12.13 3.03 2.63
N LEU A 60 -12.49 1.75 2.54
CA LEU A 60 -13.84 1.28 2.20
C LEU A 60 -14.86 1.74 3.24
N MET A 61 -14.55 1.61 4.54
CA MET A 61 -15.44 2.11 5.60
C MET A 61 -15.66 3.62 5.49
N ARG A 62 -14.62 4.39 5.17
CA ARG A 62 -14.74 5.86 5.00
C ARG A 62 -15.58 6.24 3.78
N ALA A 63 -15.38 5.57 2.64
CA ALA A 63 -16.09 5.87 1.41
C ALA A 63 -17.56 5.39 1.41
N PHE A 64 -17.83 4.21 1.97
CA PHE A 64 -19.13 3.53 1.84
C PHE A 64 -19.84 3.23 3.16
N GLY A 65 -19.16 3.33 4.30
CA GLY A 65 -19.74 2.99 5.62
C GLY A 65 -20.60 4.09 6.26
N GLY A 66 -20.97 5.14 5.52
CA GLY A 66 -21.76 6.26 6.05
C GLY A 66 -21.03 7.17 7.05
N TYR A 67 -19.70 7.02 7.18
CA TYR A 67 -18.89 7.77 8.14
C TYR A 67 -18.37 9.13 7.61
N GLU A 68 -18.59 9.46 6.33
CA GLU A 68 -18.10 10.70 5.69
C GLU A 68 -19.15 11.36 4.78
N LYS A 69 -18.72 12.05 3.71
CA LYS A 69 -19.57 12.84 2.78
C LYS A 69 -20.56 12.00 1.95
N GLY A 70 -20.63 10.68 2.17
CA GLY A 70 -21.47 9.73 1.43
C GLY A 70 -20.81 9.19 0.16
N ALA A 71 -21.27 8.03 -0.30
CA ALA A 71 -20.71 7.35 -1.46
C ALA A 71 -20.85 8.17 -2.76
N ASP A 72 -21.97 8.89 -2.92
CA ASP A 72 -22.23 9.72 -4.11
C ASP A 72 -21.21 10.85 -4.30
N TYR A 73 -20.75 11.47 -3.20
CA TYR A 73 -19.69 12.48 -3.26
C TYR A 73 -18.40 11.88 -3.83
N TYR A 74 -18.01 10.70 -3.33
CA TYR A 74 -16.79 10.03 -3.76
C TYR A 74 -16.85 9.58 -5.23
N LEU A 75 -18.02 9.13 -5.70
CA LEU A 75 -18.20 8.70 -7.09
C LEU A 75 -18.09 9.83 -8.12
N HIS A 76 -18.36 11.08 -7.73
CA HIS A 76 -18.27 12.23 -8.62
C HIS A 76 -16.94 13.00 -8.50
N GLU A 77 -16.10 12.66 -7.51
CA GLU A 77 -14.81 13.31 -7.27
C GLU A 77 -13.71 12.70 -8.17
N PRO A 78 -13.12 13.45 -9.12
CA PRO A 78 -12.11 12.90 -10.04
C PRO A 78 -10.87 12.33 -9.33
N LEU A 79 -10.44 12.99 -8.24
CA LEU A 79 -9.28 12.54 -7.48
C LEU A 79 -9.53 11.25 -6.69
N PHE A 80 -10.79 10.92 -6.38
CA PHE A 80 -11.13 9.62 -5.82
C PHE A 80 -10.84 8.51 -6.83
N HIS A 81 -11.26 8.67 -8.09
CA HIS A 81 -10.99 7.70 -9.16
C HIS A 81 -9.49 7.52 -9.38
N VAL A 82 -8.71 8.61 -9.41
CA VAL A 82 -7.25 8.56 -9.51
C VAL A 82 -6.66 7.72 -8.36
N LYS A 83 -7.07 7.99 -7.11
CA LYS A 83 -6.62 7.24 -5.94
C LYS A 83 -6.96 5.74 -6.05
N MET A 84 -8.17 5.42 -6.52
CA MET A 84 -8.61 4.04 -6.70
C MET A 84 -7.85 3.32 -7.81
N THR A 85 -7.58 3.98 -8.94
CA THR A 85 -6.74 3.43 -10.01
C THR A 85 -5.32 3.17 -9.52
N LEU A 86 -4.71 4.10 -8.78
CA LEU A 86 -3.38 3.91 -8.20
C LEU A 86 -3.35 2.72 -7.23
N LEU A 87 -4.37 2.56 -6.39
CA LEU A 87 -4.51 1.39 -5.50
C LEU A 87 -4.55 0.09 -6.30
N VAL A 88 -5.38 0.02 -7.35
CA VAL A 88 -5.47 -1.18 -8.21
C VAL A 88 -4.13 -1.50 -8.88
N VAL A 89 -3.42 -0.50 -9.40
CA VAL A 89 -2.09 -0.69 -10.00
C VAL A 89 -1.08 -1.20 -8.96
N ILE A 90 -1.10 -0.68 -7.73
CA ILE A 90 -0.25 -1.18 -6.64
C ILE A 90 -0.53 -2.66 -6.38
N LEU A 91 -1.81 -3.06 -6.31
CA LEU A 91 -2.21 -4.45 -6.06
C LEU A 91 -1.78 -5.38 -7.19
N ILE A 92 -1.96 -4.97 -8.46
CA ILE A 92 -1.50 -5.73 -9.62
C ILE A 92 0.03 -5.92 -9.57
N LEU A 93 0.79 -4.87 -9.28
CA LEU A 93 2.24 -4.93 -9.12
C LEU A 93 2.68 -5.79 -7.92
N GLU A 94 1.82 -5.91 -6.89
CA GLU A 94 2.12 -6.67 -5.68
C GLU A 94 2.02 -8.17 -5.89
N VAL A 95 1.11 -8.64 -6.75
CA VAL A 95 0.85 -10.08 -6.93
C VAL A 95 2.14 -10.88 -7.25
N PRO A 96 3.00 -10.47 -8.19
CA PRO A 96 4.24 -11.20 -8.48
C PRO A 96 5.21 -11.24 -7.29
N SER A 97 5.41 -10.11 -6.59
CA SER A 97 6.32 -10.06 -5.43
C SER A 97 5.80 -10.88 -4.27
N MET A 98 4.49 -10.80 -3.99
CA MET A 98 3.84 -11.57 -2.95
C MET A 98 4.00 -13.07 -3.20
N LEU A 99 3.62 -13.57 -4.38
CA LEU A 99 3.72 -14.99 -4.71
C LEU A 99 5.16 -15.51 -4.63
N ALA A 100 6.13 -14.72 -5.09
CA ALA A 100 7.54 -15.09 -4.99
C ALA A 100 8.03 -15.16 -3.55
N LEU A 101 7.67 -14.19 -2.71
CA LEU A 101 8.05 -14.18 -1.30
C LEU A 101 7.37 -15.31 -0.51
N LEU A 102 6.14 -15.69 -0.85
CA LEU A 102 5.50 -16.89 -0.30
C LEU A 102 6.28 -18.16 -0.64
N ARG A 103 6.70 -18.31 -1.91
CA ARG A 103 7.53 -19.45 -2.34
C ARG A 103 8.88 -19.47 -1.62
N TRP A 104 9.52 -18.32 -1.44
CA TRP A 104 10.77 -18.20 -0.70
C TRP A 104 10.61 -18.56 0.78
N ARG A 105 9.50 -18.14 1.42
CA ARG A 105 9.16 -18.55 2.80
C ARG A 105 9.04 -20.07 2.89
N ALA A 106 8.36 -20.70 1.94
CA ALA A 106 8.20 -22.16 1.90
C ALA A 106 9.54 -22.89 1.68
N ALA A 107 10.37 -22.42 0.75
CA ALA A 107 11.69 -23.01 0.48
C ALA A 107 12.59 -22.95 1.73
N VAL A 108 12.68 -21.79 2.38
CA VAL A 108 13.47 -21.62 3.62
C VAL A 108 12.95 -22.53 4.73
N ARG A 109 11.62 -22.68 4.88
CA ARG A 109 11.03 -23.59 5.88
C ARG A 109 11.40 -25.05 5.61
N ASN A 110 11.54 -25.43 4.34
CA ASN A 110 11.89 -26.79 3.93
C ASN A 110 13.42 -27.01 3.84
N GLY A 111 14.24 -26.05 4.27
CA GLY A 111 15.71 -26.14 4.20
C GLY A 111 16.30 -26.00 2.79
N VAL A 112 15.49 -25.61 1.80
CA VAL A 112 15.93 -25.44 0.41
C VAL A 112 16.33 -23.98 0.17
N PRO A 113 17.51 -23.70 -0.41
CA PRO A 113 17.91 -22.33 -0.72
C PRO A 113 17.02 -21.75 -1.82
N PRO A 114 16.31 -20.63 -1.58
CA PRO A 114 15.49 -20.00 -2.61
C PRO A 114 16.35 -19.31 -3.67
N ASP A 115 15.88 -19.31 -4.92
CA ASP A 115 16.51 -18.54 -6.00
C ASP A 115 16.25 -17.03 -5.81
N LEU A 116 17.33 -16.28 -5.58
CA LEU A 116 17.35 -14.84 -5.34
C LEU A 116 17.61 -14.01 -6.61
N SER A 117 17.73 -14.64 -7.79
CA SER A 117 17.98 -13.96 -9.06
C SER A 117 17.02 -12.79 -9.34
N LYS A 118 15.75 -12.94 -8.95
CA LYS A 118 14.68 -11.94 -9.13
C LYS A 118 14.56 -10.92 -7.99
N ALA A 119 15.39 -10.99 -6.94
CA ALA A 119 15.30 -10.08 -5.79
C ALA A 119 15.38 -8.60 -6.19
N ARG A 120 16.29 -8.27 -7.11
CA ARG A 120 16.46 -6.90 -7.61
C ARG A 120 15.25 -6.43 -8.43
N SER A 121 14.59 -7.33 -9.17
CA SER A 121 13.36 -7.01 -9.91
C SER A 121 12.20 -6.72 -8.95
N TYR A 122 12.01 -7.51 -7.90
CA TYR A 122 10.99 -7.23 -6.88
C TYR A 122 11.27 -5.95 -6.09
N ALA A 123 12.55 -5.60 -5.91
CA ALA A 123 12.91 -4.30 -5.36
C ALA A 123 12.49 -3.14 -6.28
N ARG A 124 12.58 -3.29 -7.60
CA ARG A 124 12.10 -2.28 -8.56
C ARG A 124 10.58 -2.12 -8.49
N TYR A 125 9.84 -3.23 -8.41
CA TYR A 125 8.38 -3.16 -8.22
C TYR A 125 8.03 -2.43 -6.91
N SER A 126 8.75 -2.71 -5.83
CA SER A 126 8.56 -2.00 -4.56
C SER A 126 8.85 -0.49 -4.64
N VAL A 127 9.83 -0.07 -5.46
CA VAL A 127 10.08 1.36 -5.72
C VAL A 127 8.88 1.99 -6.46
N ILE A 128 8.39 1.34 -7.51
CA ILE A 128 7.24 1.84 -8.27
C ILE A 128 6.02 1.97 -7.35
N GLN A 129 5.73 0.93 -6.56
CA GLN A 129 4.64 0.96 -5.58
C GLN A 129 4.81 2.05 -4.52
N THR A 130 6.05 2.36 -4.11
CA THR A 130 6.33 3.49 -3.20
C THR A 130 5.92 4.82 -3.83
N VAL A 131 6.27 5.05 -5.10
CA VAL A 131 5.88 6.26 -5.84
C VAL A 131 4.37 6.32 -5.97
N LEU A 132 3.72 5.22 -6.35
CA LEU A 132 2.25 5.16 -6.47
C LEU A 132 1.55 5.44 -5.12
N LEU A 133 2.08 4.91 -4.01
CA LEU A 133 1.55 5.17 -2.67
C LEU A 133 1.66 6.66 -2.31
N VAL A 134 2.77 7.31 -2.65
CA VAL A 134 2.94 8.75 -2.44
C VAL A 134 1.95 9.54 -3.28
N LEU A 135 1.76 9.19 -4.56
CA LEU A 135 0.76 9.80 -5.43
C LEU A 135 -0.67 9.61 -4.89
N MET A 136 -0.99 8.47 -4.26
CA MET A 136 -2.27 8.28 -3.57
C MET A 136 -2.47 9.27 -2.42
N VAL A 137 -1.41 9.61 -1.69
CA VAL A 137 -1.47 10.64 -0.65
C VAL A 137 -1.76 12.01 -1.27
N PHE A 138 -1.10 12.38 -2.36
CA PHE A 138 -1.40 13.62 -3.09
C PHE A 138 -2.85 13.68 -3.59
N ALA A 139 -3.36 12.60 -4.18
CA ALA A 139 -4.76 12.52 -4.59
C ALA A 139 -5.72 12.69 -3.39
N ALA A 140 -5.42 12.05 -2.26
CA ALA A 140 -6.21 12.18 -1.05
C ALA A 140 -6.20 13.61 -0.47
N THR A 141 -5.05 14.30 -0.49
CA THR A 141 -4.94 15.68 0.02
C THR A 141 -5.55 16.71 -0.91
N GLY A 142 -5.53 16.47 -2.23
CA GLY A 142 -6.22 17.30 -3.23
C GLY A 142 -7.74 17.21 -3.09
N MET A 143 -8.27 16.00 -2.93
CA MET A 143 -9.70 15.75 -2.70
C MET A 143 -10.20 16.45 -1.42
N ALA A 144 -9.41 16.46 -0.35
CA ALA A 144 -9.76 17.17 0.89
C ALA A 144 -9.88 18.70 0.70
N ARG A 145 -9.35 19.24 -0.41
CA ARG A 145 -9.38 20.65 -0.78
C ARG A 145 -10.29 20.96 -1.98
N GLY A 146 -11.02 19.95 -2.50
CA GLY A 146 -11.88 20.10 -3.67
C GLY A 146 -11.13 20.35 -4.98
N VAL A 147 -9.85 19.97 -5.07
CA VAL A 147 -9.06 20.13 -6.30
C VAL A 147 -9.65 19.26 -7.41
N GLY A 148 -10.09 19.89 -8.50
CA GLY A 148 -10.71 19.18 -9.64
C GLY A 148 -12.24 19.24 -9.66
N LEU A 149 -12.88 19.83 -8.64
CA LEU A 149 -14.30 20.17 -8.67
C LEU A 149 -14.53 21.60 -9.19
N PRO A 150 -15.72 21.91 -9.75
CA PRO A 150 -16.10 23.28 -10.11
C PRO A 150 -16.00 24.22 -8.91
N ALA A 151 -15.66 25.50 -9.16
CA ALA A 151 -15.56 26.49 -8.10
C ALA A 151 -16.89 26.62 -7.33
N GLY A 152 -16.85 26.47 -6.00
CA GLY A 152 -18.01 26.65 -5.11
C GLY A 152 -18.55 25.39 -4.41
N VAL A 153 -17.89 24.23 -4.53
CA VAL A 153 -18.34 22.94 -3.95
C VAL A 153 -17.65 22.58 -2.61
N VAL A 154 -16.81 23.48 -2.06
CA VAL A 154 -16.04 23.21 -0.81
C VAL A 154 -16.83 23.53 0.45
#